data_AF-A0A813W4J0-F1
#
_entry.id   AF-A0A813W4J0-F1
#
_cell.length_a   1.000
_cell.length_b   1.000
_cell.length_c   1.000
_cell.angle_alpha   90.00
_cell.angle_beta   90.00
_cell.angle_gamma   90.00
#
_symmetry.space_group_name_H-M   'P 1'
#
loop_
_entity.id
_entity.type
_entity.pdbx_description
1 polymer ?
#
loop_
_entity_poly.entity_id
_entity_poly.type
_entity_poly.pdbx_seq_one_letter_code
_entity_poly.pdbx_strand_id
1 'polypeptide(L)'
;MESLPDELFLLIFRYLKKFDVICAFNSLNYRFQRIINSYLTHIDVTRVDNVNCKTLRSFYNHVLPSHGHQIQSITFNFERQQRYFEPYIHLFLNLKSLTLKSDKSRQSYCARQLNQFLVKVLSLENLTDLSLQPRKATLKLIANHASKNLSTLSLLLISYCFTLSTVPQIPSITRLSIESDLSCLDLKDVFRIMPNLIELNFTINYDYRHVFSYRTYDDLQIPSSLEKMIFKFGTLDNMARCYYNKDVSGFGNFLNLFKDNLKSLILIGFCRTESVDHEKLQSLIAKFSRLETFQYYLYSSDQPDHCLSNMTILDHRFGHFRQRFQLTLSRYLTPQKLFLCTKFNVLEKEFISH
;
A
#
# COMPACT_ATOMS: atom_id res chain seq x y z
N MET A 1 -17.63 17.77 33.63
CA MET A 1 -17.55 16.83 32.48
C MET A 1 -18.80 16.94 31.61
N GLU A 2 -20.00 16.80 32.17
CA GLU A 2 -21.26 16.78 31.40
C GLU A 2 -21.59 18.07 30.65
N SER A 3 -21.10 19.22 31.11
CA SER A 3 -21.30 20.53 30.48
C SER A 3 -20.29 20.87 29.36
N LEU A 4 -19.22 20.08 29.19
CA LEU A 4 -18.27 20.32 28.12
C LEU A 4 -18.92 19.96 26.78
N PRO A 5 -18.68 20.70 25.69
CA PRO A 5 -19.21 20.38 24.35
C PRO A 5 -18.51 19.16 23.71
N ASP A 6 -19.18 18.49 22.77
CA ASP A 6 -18.69 17.26 22.10
C ASP A 6 -17.34 17.51 21.39
N GLU A 7 -17.15 18.71 20.85
CA GLU A 7 -15.95 19.17 20.14
C GLU A 7 -14.70 19.13 21.03
N LEU A 8 -14.83 19.43 22.33
CA LEU A 8 -13.71 19.36 23.26
C LEU A 8 -13.32 17.91 23.54
N PHE A 9 -14.29 17.00 23.63
CA PHE A 9 -13.99 15.57 23.77
C PHE A 9 -13.30 15.03 22.53
N LEU A 10 -13.77 15.42 21.33
CA LEU A 10 -13.10 15.08 20.09
C LEU A 10 -11.66 15.60 20.06
N LEU A 11 -11.42 16.84 20.53
CA LEU A 11 -10.08 17.41 20.65
C LEU A 11 -9.20 16.58 21.60
N ILE A 12 -9.72 16.21 22.77
CA ILE A 12 -9.00 15.37 23.75
C ILE A 12 -8.69 13.99 23.16
N PHE A 13 -9.65 13.36 22.47
CA PHE A 13 -9.50 12.04 21.88
C PHE A 13 -8.43 11.99 20.79
N ARG A 14 -8.12 13.11 20.12
CA ARG A 14 -7.01 13.18 19.16
C ARG A 14 -5.64 12.90 19.79
N TYR A 15 -5.48 13.14 21.09
CA TYR A 15 -4.26 12.85 21.83
C TYR A 15 -4.21 11.41 22.36
N LEU A 16 -5.30 10.65 22.23
CA LEU A 16 -5.43 9.29 22.72
C LEU A 16 -5.37 8.29 21.55
N LYS A 17 -4.99 7.04 21.86
CA LYS A 17 -5.08 5.96 20.87
C LYS A 17 -6.56 5.67 20.61
N LYS A 18 -6.98 5.70 19.34
CA LYS A 18 -8.37 5.47 18.92
C LYS A 18 -8.97 4.20 19.55
N PHE A 19 -8.22 3.11 19.58
CA PHE A 19 -8.68 1.84 20.13
C PHE A 19 -8.99 1.91 21.64
N ASP A 20 -8.17 2.63 22.41
CA ASP A 20 -8.38 2.81 23.84
C ASP A 20 -9.61 3.69 24.10
N VAL A 21 -9.80 4.74 23.29
CA VAL A 21 -10.99 5.60 23.34
C VAL A 21 -12.26 4.78 23.08
N ILE A 22 -12.27 3.97 22.02
CA ILE A 22 -13.40 3.10 21.70
C ILE A 22 -13.74 2.22 22.92
N CYS A 23 -12.76 1.51 23.48
CA CYS A 23 -13.03 0.56 24.56
C CYS A 23 -13.46 1.25 25.86
N ALA A 24 -12.87 2.42 26.20
CA ALA A 24 -13.15 3.12 27.45
C ALA A 24 -14.50 3.85 27.43
N PHE A 25 -14.89 4.41 26.28
CA PHE A 25 -16.06 5.27 26.19
C PHE A 25 -17.33 4.56 25.67
N ASN A 26 -17.19 3.36 25.09
CA ASN A 26 -18.32 2.57 24.59
C ASN A 26 -19.35 2.21 25.66
N SER A 27 -18.92 1.97 26.90
CA SER A 27 -19.79 1.54 28.00
C SER A 27 -20.26 2.66 28.93
N LEU A 28 -19.95 3.93 28.64
CA LEU A 28 -20.28 5.04 29.54
C LEU A 28 -21.74 5.48 29.45
N ASN A 29 -22.08 6.28 28.44
CA ASN A 29 -23.45 6.74 28.20
C ASN A 29 -23.67 6.97 26.71
N TYR A 30 -24.94 7.15 26.32
CA TYR A 30 -25.34 7.32 24.92
C TYR A 30 -24.63 8.47 24.22
N ARG A 31 -24.36 9.56 24.95
CA ARG A 31 -23.64 10.72 24.42
C ARG A 31 -22.23 10.32 23.96
N PHE A 32 -21.47 9.64 24.82
CA PHE A 32 -20.12 9.20 24.46
C PHE A 32 -20.11 8.13 23.36
N GLN A 33 -21.08 7.22 23.35
CA GLN A 33 -21.26 6.28 22.23
C GLN A 33 -21.43 7.02 20.90
N ARG A 34 -22.27 8.07 20.86
CA ARG A 34 -22.44 8.91 19.68
C ARG A 34 -21.13 9.60 19.25
N ILE A 35 -20.37 10.13 20.20
CA ILE A 35 -19.09 10.80 19.92
C ILE A 35 -18.06 9.83 19.32
N ILE A 36 -17.99 8.59 19.81
CA ILE A 36 -17.00 7.61 19.32
C ILE A 36 -17.41 6.93 18.00
N ASN A 37 -18.63 7.12 17.49
CA ASN A 37 -19.10 6.46 16.27
C ASN A 37 -18.16 6.68 15.07
N SER A 38 -17.62 7.90 14.91
CA SER A 38 -16.66 8.19 13.83
C SER A 38 -15.32 7.46 13.97
N TYR A 39 -15.00 6.94 15.16
CA TYR A 39 -13.79 6.17 15.43
C TYR A 39 -13.98 4.68 15.08
N LEU A 40 -15.22 4.19 15.04
CA LEU A 40 -15.55 2.78 14.77
C LEU A 40 -15.41 2.39 13.30
N THR A 41 -15.46 3.36 12.37
CA THR A 41 -15.38 3.07 10.93
C THR A 41 -14.06 2.40 10.52
N HIS A 42 -12.95 2.81 11.15
CA HIS A 42 -11.61 2.31 10.85
C HIS A 42 -10.85 1.95 12.13
N ILE A 43 -10.63 0.65 12.34
CA ILE A 43 -10.03 0.14 13.56
C ILE A 43 -8.66 -0.48 13.27
N ASP A 44 -7.65 -0.05 14.01
CA ASP A 44 -6.32 -0.68 14.02
C ASP A 44 -6.06 -1.27 15.41
N VAL A 45 -6.02 -2.60 15.48
CA VAL A 45 -5.74 -3.35 16.70
C VAL A 45 -4.31 -3.90 16.75
N THR A 46 -3.46 -3.57 15.77
CA THR A 46 -2.10 -4.15 15.64
C THR A 46 -1.18 -3.85 16.82
N ARG A 47 -1.39 -2.71 17.50
CA ARG A 47 -0.58 -2.26 18.64
C ARG A 47 -1.14 -2.69 19.99
N VAL A 48 -2.15 -3.56 20.00
CA VAL A 48 -2.74 -4.10 21.23
C VAL A 48 -1.97 -5.38 21.57
N ASP A 49 -0.91 -5.22 22.35
CA ASP A 49 -0.11 -6.35 22.82
C ASP A 49 -0.95 -7.30 23.69
N ASN A 50 -0.56 -8.58 23.72
CA ASN A 50 -1.19 -9.62 24.56
C ASN A 50 -1.22 -9.24 26.06
N VAL A 51 -0.38 -8.30 26.51
CA VAL A 51 -0.37 -7.81 27.89
C VAL A 51 -1.66 -7.06 28.23
N ASN A 52 -2.34 -6.45 27.25
CA ASN A 52 -3.62 -5.76 27.45
C ASN A 52 -4.82 -6.63 27.04
N CYS A 53 -4.83 -7.89 27.47
CA CYS A 53 -5.93 -8.84 27.21
C CYS A 53 -7.30 -8.31 27.64
N LYS A 54 -7.39 -7.46 28.65
CA LYS A 54 -8.68 -6.91 29.14
C LYS A 54 -9.31 -5.98 28.11
N THR A 55 -8.57 -5.02 27.57
CA THR A 55 -9.08 -4.11 26.53
C THR A 55 -9.43 -4.87 25.26
N LEU A 56 -8.60 -5.84 24.85
CA LEU A 56 -8.88 -6.68 23.69
C LEU A 56 -10.15 -7.51 23.88
N ARG A 57 -10.32 -8.18 25.03
CA ARG A 57 -11.56 -8.91 25.36
C ARG A 57 -12.77 -7.99 25.41
N SER A 58 -12.63 -6.79 25.98
CA SER A 58 -13.71 -5.80 26.02
C SER A 58 -14.16 -5.41 24.61
N PHE A 59 -13.21 -5.23 23.69
CA PHE A 59 -13.53 -4.97 22.29
C PHE A 59 -14.34 -6.11 21.67
N TYR A 60 -13.87 -7.36 21.77
CA TYR A 60 -14.56 -8.51 21.19
C TYR A 60 -15.91 -8.82 21.86
N ASN A 61 -16.03 -8.64 23.18
CA ASN A 61 -17.23 -9.01 23.93
C ASN A 61 -18.30 -7.92 24.00
N HIS A 62 -17.92 -6.64 23.88
CA HIS A 62 -18.83 -5.52 24.10
C HIS A 62 -18.91 -4.56 22.91
N VAL A 63 -17.80 -4.28 22.22
CA VAL A 63 -17.80 -3.34 21.10
C VAL A 63 -18.28 -4.02 19.82
N LEU A 64 -17.68 -5.16 19.44
CA LEU A 64 -18.03 -5.85 18.19
C LEU A 64 -19.50 -6.29 18.12
N PRO A 65 -20.12 -6.87 19.17
CA PRO A 65 -21.52 -7.26 19.10
C PRO A 65 -22.46 -6.07 18.84
N SER A 66 -22.16 -4.91 19.40
CA SER A 66 -22.98 -3.70 19.25
C SER A 66 -22.68 -2.92 17.98
N HIS A 67 -21.43 -2.93 17.51
CA HIS A 67 -20.96 -2.01 16.46
C HIS A 67 -20.27 -2.68 15.28
N GLY A 68 -20.19 -4.01 15.22
CA GLY A 68 -19.48 -4.73 14.16
C GLY A 68 -19.94 -4.33 12.75
N HIS A 69 -21.24 -4.09 12.58
CA HIS A 69 -21.84 -3.65 11.34
C HIS A 69 -21.42 -2.24 10.90
N GLN A 70 -20.83 -1.42 11.77
CA GLN A 70 -20.38 -0.05 11.45
C GLN A 70 -18.92 -0.02 11.00
N ILE A 71 -18.19 -1.11 11.21
CA ILE A 71 -16.76 -1.20 10.90
C ILE A 71 -16.59 -1.46 9.40
N GLN A 72 -15.94 -0.54 8.70
CA GLN A 72 -15.65 -0.66 7.27
C GLN A 72 -14.22 -1.10 7.00
N SER A 73 -13.30 -0.84 7.91
CA SER A 73 -11.92 -1.29 7.79
C SER A 73 -11.36 -1.77 9.11
N ILE A 74 -10.65 -2.89 9.08
CA ILE A 74 -9.93 -3.40 10.23
C ILE A 74 -8.51 -3.85 9.88
N THR A 75 -7.58 -3.47 10.74
CA THR A 75 -6.17 -3.88 10.67
C THR A 75 -5.82 -4.62 11.95
N PHE A 76 -5.28 -5.83 11.84
CA PHE A 76 -4.87 -6.61 13.01
C PHE A 76 -3.61 -7.44 12.76
N ASN A 77 -2.94 -7.84 13.84
CA ASN A 77 -1.81 -8.77 13.78
C ASN A 77 -2.34 -10.21 13.76
N PHE A 78 -2.18 -10.90 12.64
CA PHE A 78 -2.80 -12.20 12.42
C PHE A 78 -2.34 -13.24 13.44
N GLU A 79 -1.04 -13.33 13.72
CA GLU A 79 -0.50 -14.36 14.62
C GLU A 79 -1.04 -14.23 16.04
N ARG A 80 -1.27 -12.99 16.49
CA ARG A 80 -1.71 -12.71 17.86
C ARG A 80 -3.23 -12.72 18.01
N GLN A 81 -3.96 -12.29 16.99
CA GLN A 81 -5.38 -11.90 17.14
C GLN A 81 -6.36 -12.77 16.36
N GLN A 82 -5.91 -13.65 15.46
CA GLN A 82 -6.81 -14.48 14.62
C GLN A 82 -7.86 -15.25 15.44
N ARG A 83 -7.47 -15.85 16.57
CA ARG A 83 -8.33 -16.73 17.39
C ARG A 83 -9.47 -15.96 18.03
N TYR A 84 -9.25 -14.67 18.31
CA TYR A 84 -10.28 -13.80 18.85
C TYR A 84 -11.16 -13.23 17.76
N PHE A 85 -10.63 -13.03 16.54
CA PHE A 85 -11.39 -12.44 15.45
C PHE A 85 -12.33 -13.43 14.75
N GLU A 86 -11.87 -14.66 14.54
CA GLU A 86 -12.56 -15.66 13.74
C GLU A 86 -14.04 -15.90 14.15
N PRO A 87 -14.40 -15.99 15.45
CA PRO A 87 -15.79 -16.18 15.85
C PRO A 87 -16.71 -15.01 15.49
N TYR A 88 -16.17 -13.79 15.35
CA TYR A 88 -16.93 -12.56 15.18
C TYR A 88 -16.97 -12.07 13.73
N ILE A 89 -16.39 -12.81 12.77
CA ILE A 89 -16.37 -12.45 11.34
C ILE A 89 -17.78 -12.12 10.83
N HIS A 90 -18.79 -12.87 11.28
CA HIS A 90 -20.19 -12.69 10.87
C HIS A 90 -20.80 -11.34 11.28
N LEU A 91 -20.19 -10.61 12.24
CA LEU A 91 -20.67 -9.30 12.66
C LEU A 91 -20.22 -8.17 11.72
N PHE A 92 -19.28 -8.43 10.83
CA PHE A 92 -18.66 -7.45 9.93
C PHE A 92 -19.41 -7.33 8.60
N LEU A 93 -20.70 -6.99 8.67
CA LEU A 93 -21.57 -6.94 7.49
C LEU A 93 -21.11 -5.90 6.45
N ASN A 94 -20.52 -4.78 6.88
CA ASN A 94 -20.10 -3.68 6.01
C ASN A 94 -18.58 -3.58 5.84
N LEU A 95 -17.83 -4.64 6.15
CA LEU A 95 -16.38 -4.61 6.06
C LEU A 95 -15.93 -4.58 4.60
N LYS A 96 -15.29 -3.47 4.24
CA LYS A 96 -14.73 -3.21 2.90
C LYS A 96 -13.25 -3.55 2.82
N SER A 97 -12.52 -3.28 3.90
CA SER A 97 -11.05 -3.39 3.90
C SER A 97 -10.54 -4.22 5.08
N LEU A 98 -9.74 -5.24 4.79
CA LEU A 98 -9.06 -6.03 5.81
C LEU A 98 -7.54 -6.02 5.60
N THR A 99 -6.80 -5.68 6.66
CA THR A 99 -5.34 -5.76 6.68
C THR A 99 -4.85 -6.72 7.75
N LEU A 100 -4.17 -7.77 7.31
CA LEU A 100 -3.52 -8.78 8.13
C LEU A 100 -2.02 -8.48 8.20
N LYS A 101 -1.57 -7.87 9.31
CA LYS A 101 -0.14 -7.69 9.58
C LYS A 101 0.44 -8.97 10.14
N SER A 102 1.69 -9.25 9.75
CA SER A 102 2.49 -10.35 10.30
C SER A 102 3.72 -9.80 11.00
N ASP A 103 4.03 -10.31 12.20
CA ASP A 103 5.32 -10.04 12.84
C ASP A 103 6.41 -10.85 12.12
N LYS A 104 7.37 -10.17 11.49
CA LYS A 104 8.49 -10.78 10.74
C LYS A 104 9.22 -11.89 11.51
N SER A 105 9.23 -11.84 12.84
CA SER A 105 9.93 -12.78 13.72
C SER A 105 9.14 -14.04 14.11
N ARG A 106 7.85 -14.16 13.77
CA ARG A 106 6.96 -15.26 14.22
C ARG A 106 6.31 -16.02 13.06
N GLN A 107 7.04 -16.17 11.95
CA GLN A 107 6.58 -16.86 10.73
C GLN A 107 6.25 -18.36 10.92
N SER A 108 6.41 -18.93 12.11
CA SER A 108 6.20 -20.36 12.38
C SER A 108 4.73 -20.80 12.54
N TYR A 109 3.74 -19.90 12.45
CA TYR A 109 2.33 -20.30 12.68
C TYR A 109 1.73 -21.14 11.53
N CYS A 110 0.77 -22.01 11.88
CA CYS A 110 0.18 -23.03 10.99
C CYS A 110 -0.54 -22.44 9.77
N ALA A 111 0.00 -22.67 8.56
CA ALA A 111 -0.62 -22.27 7.28
C ALA A 111 -2.10 -22.69 7.18
N ARG A 112 -2.48 -23.80 7.83
CA ARG A 112 -3.85 -24.30 7.89
C ARG A 112 -4.83 -23.31 8.51
N GLN A 113 -4.46 -22.63 9.60
CA GLN A 113 -5.35 -21.69 10.29
C GLN A 113 -5.57 -20.43 9.46
N LEU A 114 -4.51 -19.90 8.83
CA LEU A 114 -4.63 -18.80 7.88
C LEU A 114 -5.55 -19.16 6.72
N ASN A 115 -5.41 -20.37 6.17
CA ASN A 115 -6.25 -20.82 5.07
C ASN A 115 -7.73 -20.92 5.47
N GLN A 116 -8.03 -21.49 6.64
CA GLN A 116 -9.41 -21.58 7.15
C GLN A 116 -10.00 -20.19 7.42
N PHE A 117 -9.20 -19.30 8.01
CA PHE A 117 -9.57 -17.91 8.25
C PHE A 117 -9.88 -17.17 6.95
N LEU A 118 -9.01 -17.29 5.94
CA LEU A 118 -9.16 -16.62 4.66
C LEU A 118 -10.41 -17.09 3.91
N VAL A 119 -10.76 -18.37 3.96
CA VAL A 119 -12.01 -18.86 3.33
C VAL A 119 -13.24 -18.13 3.89
N LYS A 120 -13.30 -17.90 5.21
CA LYS A 120 -14.39 -17.15 5.86
C LYS A 120 -14.39 -15.66 5.51
N VAL A 121 -13.20 -15.07 5.41
CA VAL A 121 -13.07 -13.65 5.05
C VAL A 121 -13.43 -13.40 3.60
N LEU A 122 -12.97 -14.27 2.69
CA LEU A 122 -13.19 -14.11 1.25
C LEU A 122 -14.67 -14.30 0.88
N SER A 123 -15.47 -14.95 1.74
CA SER A 123 -16.93 -15.02 1.59
C SER A 123 -17.68 -13.74 2.02
N LEU A 124 -17.00 -12.73 2.58
CA LEU A 124 -17.64 -11.47 2.93
C LEU A 124 -18.01 -10.70 1.65
N GLU A 125 -19.31 -10.43 1.49
CA GLU A 125 -19.85 -9.82 0.28
C GLU A 125 -19.27 -8.43 0.00
N ASN A 126 -19.13 -7.61 1.04
CA ASN A 126 -18.70 -6.21 0.91
C ASN A 126 -17.18 -6.02 0.87
N LEU A 127 -16.38 -7.08 0.98
CA LEU A 127 -14.93 -6.98 1.01
C LEU A 127 -14.37 -6.59 -0.37
N THR A 128 -13.83 -5.38 -0.46
CA THR A 128 -13.21 -4.82 -1.68
C THR A 128 -11.70 -4.83 -1.63
N ASP A 129 -11.11 -4.71 -0.44
CA ASP A 129 -9.67 -4.56 -0.25
C ASP A 129 -9.12 -5.59 0.75
N LEU A 130 -8.08 -6.30 0.33
CA LEU A 130 -7.38 -7.27 1.18
C LEU A 130 -5.88 -6.99 1.16
N SER A 131 -5.29 -6.83 2.34
CA SER A 131 -3.84 -6.68 2.52
C SER A 131 -3.30 -7.78 3.42
N LEU A 132 -2.29 -8.51 2.96
CA LEU A 132 -1.69 -9.62 3.71
C LEU A 132 -0.26 -9.94 3.26
N GLN A 133 0.47 -10.65 4.12
CA GLN A 133 1.69 -11.35 3.73
C GLN A 133 1.33 -12.77 3.28
N PRO A 134 1.34 -13.07 1.96
CA PRO A 134 0.89 -14.36 1.48
C PRO A 134 1.90 -15.47 1.80
N ARG A 135 1.41 -16.71 1.84
CA ARG A 135 2.21 -17.92 1.67
C ARG A 135 1.93 -18.52 0.29
N LYS A 136 2.73 -19.50 -0.14
CA LYS A 136 2.59 -20.15 -1.47
C LYS A 136 1.16 -20.63 -1.78
N ALA A 137 0.44 -21.17 -0.80
CA ALA A 137 -0.94 -21.64 -0.98
C ALA A 137 -2.00 -20.51 -0.91
N THR A 138 -1.66 -19.34 -0.37
CA THR A 138 -2.60 -18.25 -0.11
C THR A 138 -3.21 -17.70 -1.38
N LEU A 139 -2.41 -17.46 -2.42
CA LEU A 139 -2.93 -16.91 -3.69
C LEU A 139 -3.85 -17.88 -4.43
N LYS A 140 -3.62 -19.21 -4.31
CA LYS A 140 -4.56 -20.21 -4.84
C LYS A 140 -5.91 -20.15 -4.14
N LEU A 141 -5.90 -19.95 -2.82
CA LEU A 141 -7.15 -19.80 -2.07
C LEU A 141 -7.88 -18.53 -2.43
N ILE A 142 -7.16 -17.41 -2.58
CA ILE A 142 -7.76 -16.15 -3.06
C ILE A 142 -8.36 -16.37 -4.45
N ALA A 143 -7.64 -17.01 -5.37
CA ALA A 143 -8.16 -17.29 -6.70
C ALA A 143 -9.45 -18.14 -6.69
N ASN A 144 -9.54 -19.12 -5.79
CA ASN A 144 -10.68 -20.04 -5.73
C ASN A 144 -11.88 -19.50 -4.92
N HIS A 145 -11.67 -18.56 -4.01
CA HIS A 145 -12.68 -18.12 -3.05
C HIS A 145 -12.95 -16.62 -3.02
N ALA A 146 -12.18 -15.81 -3.74
CA ALA A 146 -12.38 -14.36 -3.75
C ALA A 146 -13.81 -14.00 -4.14
N SER A 147 -14.43 -13.14 -3.32
CA SER A 147 -15.64 -12.44 -3.71
C SER A 147 -15.42 -11.71 -5.03
N LYS A 148 -16.47 -11.65 -5.86
CA LYS A 148 -16.47 -10.86 -7.10
C LYS A 148 -16.18 -9.37 -6.85
N ASN A 149 -16.42 -8.90 -5.63
CA ASN A 149 -16.21 -7.51 -5.22
C ASN A 149 -14.77 -7.22 -4.79
N LEU A 150 -13.96 -8.25 -4.51
CA LEU A 150 -12.55 -8.06 -4.16
C LEU A 150 -11.81 -7.53 -5.38
N SER A 151 -11.44 -6.26 -5.33
CA SER A 151 -10.86 -5.51 -6.44
C SER A 151 -9.44 -5.01 -6.16
N THR A 152 -9.10 -4.81 -4.89
CA THR A 152 -7.76 -4.40 -4.46
C THR A 152 -7.08 -5.50 -3.66
N LEU A 153 -5.85 -5.86 -4.06
CA LEU A 153 -5.00 -6.78 -3.33
C LEU A 153 -3.67 -6.13 -2.99
N SER A 154 -3.26 -6.17 -1.72
CA SER A 154 -1.94 -5.72 -1.26
C SER A 154 -1.14 -6.88 -0.68
N LEU A 155 0.02 -7.14 -1.26
CA LEU A 155 0.86 -8.29 -0.97
C LEU A 155 2.23 -7.82 -0.44
N LEU A 156 2.56 -8.28 0.77
CA LEU A 156 3.88 -8.08 1.35
C LEU A 156 4.71 -9.36 1.20
N LEU A 157 5.66 -9.37 0.27
CA LEU A 157 6.49 -10.51 -0.12
C LEU A 157 7.89 -10.40 0.54
N ILE A 158 7.97 -10.82 1.80
CA ILE A 158 9.25 -10.86 2.53
C ILE A 158 9.93 -12.21 2.28
N SER A 159 11.14 -12.21 1.73
CA SER A 159 12.11 -13.34 1.72
C SER A 159 11.77 -14.62 0.92
N TYR A 160 10.75 -14.64 0.06
CA TYR A 160 10.38 -15.85 -0.69
C TYR A 160 10.39 -15.66 -2.21
N CYS A 161 11.04 -16.60 -2.91
CA CYS A 161 10.80 -16.83 -4.33
C CYS A 161 9.39 -17.40 -4.54
N PHE A 162 8.47 -16.54 -4.95
CA PHE A 162 7.10 -16.92 -5.31
C PHE A 162 7.05 -17.37 -6.77
N THR A 163 6.76 -18.65 -7.00
CA THR A 163 6.31 -19.09 -8.32
C THR A 163 4.79 -19.12 -8.35
N LEU A 164 4.25 -18.48 -9.38
CA LEU A 164 2.83 -18.22 -9.52
C LEU A 164 2.20 -19.03 -10.67
N SER A 165 3.01 -19.76 -11.44
CA SER A 165 2.63 -20.59 -12.58
C SER A 165 1.41 -21.52 -12.39
N THR A 166 1.14 -21.96 -11.16
CA THR A 166 0.00 -22.87 -10.85
C THR A 166 -1.19 -22.18 -10.18
N VAL A 167 -1.18 -20.85 -10.05
CA VAL A 167 -2.30 -20.08 -9.50
C VAL A 167 -3.32 -19.80 -10.61
N PRO A 168 -4.62 -20.08 -10.41
CA PRO A 168 -5.68 -19.73 -11.34
C PRO A 168 -5.84 -18.21 -11.50
N GLN A 169 -6.57 -17.79 -12.52
CA GLN A 169 -6.86 -16.37 -12.73
C GLN A 169 -7.77 -15.80 -11.63
N ILE A 170 -7.56 -14.52 -11.30
CA ILE A 170 -8.34 -13.72 -10.35
C ILE A 170 -8.80 -12.45 -11.09
N PRO A 171 -9.79 -12.55 -11.98
CA PRO A 171 -10.18 -11.46 -12.86
C PRO A 171 -10.85 -10.28 -12.15
N SER A 172 -11.27 -10.45 -10.89
CA SER A 172 -11.88 -9.37 -10.09
C SER A 172 -10.86 -8.32 -9.64
N ILE A 173 -9.57 -8.68 -9.55
CA ILE A 173 -8.52 -7.78 -9.10
C ILE A 173 -8.20 -6.77 -10.20
N THR A 174 -8.43 -5.50 -9.90
CA THR A 174 -8.13 -4.36 -10.78
C THR A 174 -7.02 -3.47 -10.21
N ARG A 175 -6.71 -3.58 -8.92
CA ARG A 175 -5.63 -2.85 -8.25
C ARG A 175 -4.74 -3.80 -7.47
N LEU A 176 -3.44 -3.73 -7.71
CA LEU A 176 -2.45 -4.58 -7.06
C LEU A 176 -1.34 -3.74 -6.45
N SER A 177 -1.10 -3.92 -5.16
CA SER A 177 0.10 -3.42 -4.49
C SER A 177 0.98 -4.60 -4.12
N ILE A 178 2.24 -4.58 -4.52
CA ILE A 178 3.24 -5.58 -4.15
C ILE A 178 4.41 -4.84 -3.53
N GLU A 179 4.76 -5.22 -2.31
CA GLU A 179 6.03 -4.84 -1.68
C GLU A 179 6.88 -6.09 -1.54
N SER A 180 8.08 -6.09 -2.12
CA SER A 180 8.98 -7.24 -2.10
C SER A 180 10.39 -6.86 -1.66
N ASP A 181 10.97 -7.69 -0.80
CA ASP A 181 12.40 -7.57 -0.45
C ASP A 181 13.31 -8.19 -1.53
N LEU A 182 12.77 -9.03 -2.42
CA LEU A 182 13.52 -9.76 -3.45
C LEU A 182 12.95 -9.54 -4.86
N SER A 183 13.81 -9.58 -5.87
CA SER A 183 13.49 -9.46 -7.31
C SER A 183 12.85 -10.71 -7.96
N CYS A 184 12.45 -11.70 -7.18
CA CYS A 184 12.06 -13.03 -7.68
C CYS A 184 10.58 -13.15 -8.11
N LEU A 185 9.86 -12.03 -8.22
CA LEU A 185 8.48 -12.04 -8.71
C LEU A 185 8.48 -11.90 -10.23
N ASP A 186 7.96 -12.91 -10.92
CA ASP A 186 7.76 -12.87 -12.36
C ASP A 186 6.46 -12.11 -12.70
N LEU A 187 6.59 -10.93 -13.30
CA LEU A 187 5.45 -10.12 -13.73
C LEU A 187 4.60 -10.83 -14.80
N LYS A 188 5.18 -11.76 -15.58
CA LYS A 188 4.42 -12.57 -16.54
C LYS A 188 3.34 -13.38 -15.84
N ASP A 189 3.69 -13.99 -14.71
CA ASP A 189 2.72 -14.72 -13.90
C ASP A 189 1.68 -13.77 -13.28
N VAL A 190 2.11 -12.60 -12.79
CA VAL A 190 1.20 -11.61 -12.20
C VAL A 190 0.13 -11.18 -13.20
N PHE A 191 0.52 -10.78 -14.41
CA PHE A 191 -0.40 -10.34 -15.45
C PHE A 191 -1.27 -11.47 -15.99
N ARG A 192 -0.73 -12.69 -16.08
CA ARG A 192 -1.52 -13.88 -16.44
C ARG A 192 -2.63 -14.15 -15.41
N ILE A 193 -2.33 -13.99 -14.13
CA ILE A 193 -3.27 -14.25 -13.02
C ILE A 193 -4.28 -13.12 -12.88
N MET A 194 -3.87 -11.86 -13.08
CA MET A 194 -4.71 -10.68 -12.89
C MET A 194 -4.86 -9.95 -14.23
N PRO A 195 -5.64 -10.52 -15.18
CA PRO A 195 -5.70 -10.01 -16.56
C PRO A 195 -6.42 -8.66 -16.69
N ASN A 196 -7.18 -8.23 -15.67
CA ASN A 196 -7.94 -6.98 -15.66
C ASN A 196 -7.27 -5.88 -14.83
N LEU A 197 -5.96 -5.99 -14.59
CA LEU A 197 -5.23 -5.05 -13.75
C LEU A 197 -5.20 -3.65 -14.37
N ILE A 198 -5.73 -2.67 -13.65
CA ILE A 198 -5.77 -1.25 -14.04
C ILE A 198 -4.63 -0.47 -13.39
N GLU A 199 -4.30 -0.80 -12.14
CA GLU A 199 -3.30 -0.10 -11.35
C GLU A 199 -2.32 -1.08 -10.69
N LEU A 200 -1.04 -0.84 -10.90
CA LEU A 200 0.05 -1.60 -10.27
C LEU A 200 0.91 -0.68 -9.41
N ASN A 201 0.94 -0.91 -8.11
CA ASN A 201 1.93 -0.35 -7.19
C ASN A 201 2.96 -1.43 -6.88
N PHE A 202 4.20 -1.25 -7.32
CA PHE A 202 5.26 -2.23 -7.16
C PHE A 202 6.46 -1.62 -6.44
N THR A 203 6.78 -2.17 -5.28
CA THR A 203 7.86 -1.72 -4.39
C THR A 203 8.92 -2.81 -4.26
N ILE A 204 10.19 -2.48 -4.52
CA ILE A 204 11.34 -3.38 -4.35
C ILE A 204 12.34 -2.78 -3.37
N ASN A 205 12.60 -3.45 -2.24
CA ASN A 205 13.37 -2.85 -1.14
C ASN A 205 14.90 -3.05 -1.22
N TYR A 206 15.43 -4.19 -1.70
CA TYR A 206 16.86 -4.53 -1.52
C TYR A 206 17.66 -4.91 -2.78
N ASP A 207 17.14 -5.76 -3.67
CA ASP A 207 17.85 -6.16 -4.90
C ASP A 207 16.89 -6.16 -6.09
N TYR A 208 17.17 -5.33 -7.09
CA TYR A 208 16.36 -5.20 -8.30
C TYR A 208 17.06 -5.75 -9.55
N ARG A 209 18.29 -6.26 -9.45
CA ARG A 209 19.10 -6.68 -10.61
C ARG A 209 18.45 -7.80 -11.43
N HIS A 210 17.68 -8.68 -10.78
CA HIS A 210 16.94 -9.72 -11.51
C HIS A 210 15.61 -9.24 -12.09
N VAL A 211 15.05 -8.12 -11.59
CA VAL A 211 13.88 -7.52 -12.22
C VAL A 211 14.29 -7.05 -13.60
N PHE A 212 15.39 -6.32 -13.76
CA PHE A 212 15.78 -5.78 -15.08
C PHE A 212 16.54 -6.75 -15.98
N SER A 213 16.59 -8.05 -15.64
CA SER A 213 17.32 -9.01 -16.47
C SER A 213 16.58 -9.28 -17.79
N TYR A 214 17.30 -9.07 -18.89
CA TYR A 214 16.77 -9.00 -20.27
C TYR A 214 16.04 -10.24 -20.77
N ARG A 215 16.21 -11.40 -20.13
CA ARG A 215 15.77 -12.69 -20.69
C ARG A 215 14.31 -13.03 -20.42
N THR A 216 13.58 -12.23 -19.65
CA THR A 216 12.23 -12.57 -19.17
C THR A 216 11.10 -11.82 -19.88
N TYR A 217 11.40 -10.97 -20.87
CA TYR A 217 10.43 -9.98 -21.36
C TYR A 217 9.89 -10.18 -22.76
N ASP A 218 10.51 -11.02 -23.60
CA ASP A 218 10.12 -11.20 -25.00
C ASP A 218 8.68 -11.78 -25.15
N ASP A 219 8.16 -12.44 -24.11
CA ASP A 219 6.81 -13.00 -24.05
C ASP A 219 5.88 -12.29 -23.04
N LEU A 220 6.26 -11.12 -22.52
CA LEU A 220 5.45 -10.44 -21.51
C LEU A 220 4.21 -9.81 -22.14
N GLN A 221 3.04 -10.39 -21.90
CA GLN A 221 1.76 -9.79 -22.27
C GLN A 221 1.28 -8.86 -21.16
N ILE A 222 1.34 -7.56 -21.42
CA ILE A 222 0.84 -6.54 -20.50
C ILE A 222 -0.68 -6.42 -20.67
N PRO A 223 -1.46 -6.39 -19.58
CA PRO A 223 -2.89 -6.16 -19.65
C PRO A 223 -3.19 -4.86 -20.40
N SER A 224 -4.09 -4.92 -21.38
CA SER A 224 -4.53 -3.73 -22.12
C SER A 224 -5.25 -2.72 -21.23
N SER A 225 -5.76 -3.18 -20.08
CA SER A 225 -6.40 -2.41 -19.03
C SER A 225 -5.43 -1.69 -18.10
N LEU A 226 -4.13 -2.01 -18.12
CA LEU A 226 -3.15 -1.41 -17.21
C LEU A 226 -2.85 0.04 -17.62
N GLU A 227 -3.39 0.98 -16.85
CA GLU A 227 -3.28 2.41 -17.14
C GLU A 227 -2.37 3.16 -16.17
N LYS A 228 -2.19 2.64 -14.95
CA LYS A 228 -1.44 3.31 -13.88
C LYS A 228 -0.37 2.43 -13.28
N MET A 229 0.82 3.00 -13.12
CA MET A 229 1.93 2.32 -12.44
C MET A 229 2.59 3.24 -11.43
N ILE A 230 2.73 2.75 -10.19
CA ILE A 230 3.58 3.34 -9.17
C ILE A 230 4.73 2.37 -8.96
N PHE A 231 5.95 2.81 -9.23
CA PHE A 231 7.14 1.99 -9.06
C PHE A 231 8.04 2.60 -8.00
N LYS A 232 8.13 1.93 -6.85
CA LYS A 232 9.03 2.31 -5.76
C LYS A 232 10.25 1.38 -5.76
N PHE A 233 11.44 1.94 -5.68
CA PHE A 233 12.66 1.16 -5.66
C PHE A 233 13.63 1.67 -4.59
N GLY A 234 14.22 0.74 -3.85
CA GLY A 234 15.23 0.99 -2.83
C GLY A 234 16.50 1.64 -3.38
N THR A 235 17.34 2.14 -2.46
CA THR A 235 18.56 2.93 -2.70
C THR A 235 19.19 2.77 -4.09
N LEU A 236 19.13 3.82 -4.92
CA LEU A 236 20.01 4.11 -6.08
C LEU A 236 21.50 4.16 -5.70
N ASP A 237 21.93 3.69 -4.53
CA ASP A 237 23.29 3.17 -4.36
C ASP A 237 23.61 2.16 -5.45
N ASN A 238 22.64 1.30 -5.78
CA ASN A 238 22.78 0.38 -6.88
C ASN A 238 22.59 1.05 -8.23
N MET A 239 21.88 2.19 -8.37
CA MET A 239 21.74 2.87 -9.65
C MET A 239 22.96 3.74 -9.95
N ALA A 240 23.61 4.31 -8.95
CA ALA A 240 24.96 4.85 -9.06
C ALA A 240 25.94 3.74 -9.51
N ARG A 241 25.79 2.49 -9.03
CA ARG A 241 26.50 1.35 -9.62
C ARG A 241 25.98 0.94 -11.02
N CYS A 242 24.71 1.14 -11.34
CA CYS A 242 24.13 0.97 -12.68
C CYS A 242 24.65 2.00 -13.68
N TYR A 243 24.99 3.21 -13.22
CA TYR A 243 25.60 4.28 -14.02
C TYR A 243 27.04 3.94 -14.39
N TYR A 244 27.73 3.16 -13.55
CA TYR A 244 29.11 2.75 -13.81
C TYR A 244 29.25 1.46 -14.62
N ASN A 245 28.21 0.62 -14.77
CA ASN A 245 28.24 -0.51 -15.71
C ASN A 245 26.82 -1.04 -16.06
N LYS A 246 26.43 -0.92 -17.33
CA LYS A 246 25.45 -1.78 -18.07
C LYS A 246 23.96 -1.83 -17.66
N ASP A 247 23.47 -1.09 -16.67
CA ASP A 247 22.16 -1.44 -16.04
C ASP A 247 21.06 -0.35 -16.17
N VAL A 248 21.37 0.86 -16.66
CA VAL A 248 20.35 1.88 -17.06
C VAL A 248 19.49 1.39 -18.23
N SER A 249 20.09 0.65 -19.16
CA SER A 249 19.37 0.06 -20.28
C SER A 249 18.37 -1.01 -19.84
N GLY A 250 18.61 -1.69 -18.71
CA GLY A 250 17.69 -2.68 -18.15
C GLY A 250 16.42 -2.02 -17.60
N PHE A 251 16.57 -0.94 -16.81
CA PHE A 251 15.44 -0.15 -16.32
C PHE A 251 14.68 0.53 -17.45
N GLY A 252 15.39 1.11 -18.42
CA GLY A 252 14.79 1.71 -19.61
C GLY A 252 14.02 0.67 -20.42
N ASN A 253 14.56 -0.53 -20.59
CA ASN A 253 13.86 -1.61 -21.30
C ASN A 253 12.63 -2.09 -20.55
N PHE A 254 12.72 -2.21 -19.23
CA PHE A 254 11.56 -2.53 -18.40
C PHE A 254 10.44 -1.50 -18.55
N LEU A 255 10.76 -0.20 -18.45
CA LEU A 255 9.77 0.85 -18.66
C LEU A 255 9.21 0.86 -20.09
N ASN A 256 10.05 0.59 -21.09
CA ASN A 256 9.61 0.50 -22.49
C ASN A 256 8.59 -0.60 -22.74
N LEU A 257 8.50 -1.63 -21.89
CA LEU A 257 7.43 -2.63 -21.97
C LEU A 257 6.07 -1.95 -21.89
N PHE A 258 5.94 -0.94 -21.02
CA PHE A 258 4.68 -0.29 -20.69
C PHE A 258 4.35 0.94 -21.56
N LYS A 259 5.20 1.26 -22.56
CA LYS A 259 5.17 2.53 -23.29
C LYS A 259 3.85 2.81 -24.02
N ASP A 260 3.13 1.77 -24.42
CA ASP A 260 1.88 1.86 -25.20
C ASP A 260 0.62 1.62 -24.35
N ASN A 261 0.77 1.41 -23.03
CA ASN A 261 -0.32 1.09 -22.12
C ASN A 261 -0.59 2.22 -21.11
N LEU A 262 0.46 2.75 -20.48
CA LEU A 262 0.30 3.63 -19.32
C LEU A 262 -0.16 5.04 -19.67
N LYS A 263 -1.17 5.51 -18.92
CA LYS A 263 -1.58 6.92 -18.84
C LYS A 263 -0.93 7.64 -17.66
N SER A 264 -0.57 6.90 -16.60
CA SER A 264 0.05 7.45 -15.40
C SER A 264 1.23 6.63 -14.94
N LEU A 265 2.36 7.29 -14.69
CA LEU A 265 3.56 6.69 -14.14
C LEU A 265 4.12 7.55 -13.00
N ILE A 266 4.26 6.92 -11.83
CA ILE A 266 4.92 7.52 -10.66
C ILE A 266 6.15 6.70 -10.34
N LEU A 267 7.32 7.33 -10.33
CA LEU A 267 8.59 6.71 -9.94
C LEU A 267 9.02 7.24 -8.57
N ILE A 268 9.37 6.36 -7.64
CA ILE A 268 9.85 6.76 -6.31
C ILE A 268 11.15 6.00 -6.03
N GLY A 269 12.26 6.72 -5.88
CA GLY A 269 13.59 6.14 -5.65
C GLY A 269 14.40 6.91 -4.60
N PHE A 270 15.51 6.34 -4.14
CA PHE A 270 16.41 6.98 -3.16
C PHE A 270 17.82 7.15 -3.74
N CYS A 271 18.38 8.35 -3.91
CA CYS A 271 19.68 8.59 -4.56
C CYS A 271 20.82 8.91 -3.62
N ARG A 272 21.91 8.14 -3.64
CA ARG A 272 23.15 8.54 -2.96
C ARG A 272 24.04 9.48 -3.76
N THR A 273 23.73 9.71 -5.04
CA THR A 273 24.53 10.57 -5.92
C THR A 273 23.73 11.79 -6.36
N GLU A 274 24.40 12.93 -6.50
CA GLU A 274 23.77 14.24 -6.69
C GLU A 274 23.10 14.45 -8.06
N SER A 275 23.27 13.56 -9.04
CA SER A 275 22.80 13.82 -10.41
C SER A 275 22.01 12.67 -11.02
N VAL A 276 20.75 12.95 -11.35
CA VAL A 276 19.97 12.16 -12.29
C VAL A 276 20.25 12.68 -13.68
N ASP A 277 20.53 11.78 -14.62
CA ASP A 277 20.64 12.13 -16.02
C ASP A 277 19.23 12.43 -16.58
N HIS A 278 18.81 13.69 -16.42
CA HIS A 278 17.48 14.14 -16.81
C HIS A 278 17.23 13.99 -18.32
N GLU A 279 18.27 14.11 -19.16
CA GLU A 279 18.12 13.94 -20.61
C GLU A 279 17.80 12.49 -20.97
N LYS A 280 18.47 11.51 -20.34
CA LYS A 280 18.14 10.09 -20.53
C LYS A 280 16.74 9.75 -20.02
N LEU A 281 16.34 10.28 -18.87
CA LEU A 281 15.00 10.07 -18.34
C LEU A 281 13.94 10.69 -19.25
N GLN A 282 14.14 11.92 -19.73
CA GLN A 282 13.24 12.57 -20.69
C GLN A 282 13.15 11.78 -22.00
N SER A 283 14.28 11.32 -22.55
CA SER A 283 14.32 10.49 -23.75
C SER A 283 13.55 9.17 -23.57
N LEU A 284 13.60 8.59 -22.37
CA LEU A 284 12.85 7.38 -22.04
C LEU A 284 11.35 7.66 -21.97
N ILE A 285 10.95 8.71 -21.26
CA ILE A 285 9.54 9.09 -21.08
C ILE A 285 8.90 9.53 -22.39
N ALA A 286 9.65 10.20 -23.27
CA ALA A 286 9.17 10.60 -24.60
C ALA A 286 8.75 9.41 -25.50
N LYS A 287 9.14 8.17 -25.15
CA LYS A 287 8.71 6.96 -25.87
C LYS A 287 7.31 6.50 -25.48
N PHE A 288 6.73 7.03 -24.40
CA PHE A 288 5.40 6.65 -23.96
C PHE A 288 4.35 7.40 -24.76
N SER A 289 3.62 6.67 -25.61
CA SER A 289 2.67 7.24 -26.57
C SER A 289 1.37 7.73 -25.93
N ARG A 290 1.04 7.22 -24.74
CA ARG A 290 -0.24 7.47 -24.04
C ARG A 290 -0.09 8.12 -22.67
N LEU A 291 1.13 8.47 -22.26
CA LEU A 291 1.37 8.98 -20.92
C LEU A 291 0.82 10.41 -20.78
N GLU A 292 -0.17 10.57 -19.91
CA GLU A 292 -0.79 11.85 -19.58
C GLU A 292 -0.15 12.47 -18.33
N THR A 293 0.28 11.62 -17.39
CA THR A 293 0.84 12.06 -16.11
C THR A 293 2.12 11.31 -15.81
N PHE A 294 3.17 12.06 -15.52
CA PHE A 294 4.46 11.54 -15.06
C PHE A 294 4.89 12.28 -13.80
N GLN A 295 5.27 11.53 -12.78
CA GLN A 295 5.87 12.06 -11.57
C GLN A 295 7.09 11.21 -11.20
N TYR A 296 8.13 11.85 -10.69
CA TYR A 296 9.25 11.13 -10.10
C TYR A 296 9.70 11.82 -8.82
N TYR A 297 10.03 11.00 -7.82
CA TYR A 297 10.48 11.43 -6.50
C TYR A 297 11.80 10.75 -6.18
N LEU A 298 12.81 11.52 -5.78
CA LEU A 298 14.14 11.04 -5.51
C LEU A 298 14.63 11.55 -4.15
N TYR A 299 14.90 10.63 -3.23
CA TYR A 299 15.36 10.96 -1.88
C TYR A 299 16.90 10.95 -1.81
N SER A 300 17.57 12.07 -1.55
CA SER A 300 19.03 12.08 -1.33
C SER A 300 19.40 11.89 0.14
N SER A 301 20.46 11.10 0.43
CA SER A 301 21.02 10.98 1.79
C SER A 301 21.66 12.28 2.26
N ASP A 302 22.16 13.08 1.33
CA ASP A 302 23.06 14.20 1.63
C ASP A 302 22.29 15.53 1.76
N GLN A 303 21.03 15.55 1.32
CA GLN A 303 20.14 16.71 1.40
C GLN A 303 18.67 16.27 1.58
N PRO A 304 18.22 15.94 2.80
CA PRO A 304 16.85 15.52 3.08
C PRO A 304 15.79 16.59 2.73
N ASP A 305 16.19 17.87 2.68
CA ASP A 305 15.29 19.00 2.41
C ASP A 305 15.02 19.24 0.91
N HIS A 306 15.76 18.60 -0.01
CA HIS A 306 15.56 18.73 -1.46
C HIS A 306 14.41 17.87 -2.01
N CYS A 307 13.69 17.14 -1.15
CA CYS A 307 12.45 16.43 -1.52
C CYS A 307 11.36 17.33 -2.10
N LEU A 308 11.48 18.66 -1.96
CA LEU A 308 10.45 19.62 -2.35
C LEU A 308 10.60 20.18 -3.78
N SER A 309 11.70 19.94 -4.51
CA SER A 309 12.00 20.75 -5.71
C SER A 309 11.73 20.11 -7.07
N ASN A 310 11.48 18.80 -7.20
CA ASN A 310 11.38 18.16 -8.51
C ASN A 310 9.98 17.60 -8.86
N MET A 311 8.91 18.36 -8.58
CA MET A 311 7.64 18.15 -9.30
C MET A 311 7.76 18.69 -10.72
N THR A 312 8.32 17.88 -11.62
CA THR A 312 8.25 18.17 -13.07
C THR A 312 7.03 17.45 -13.62
N ILE A 313 5.90 18.16 -13.72
CA ILE A 313 4.74 17.68 -14.49
C ILE A 313 5.10 17.86 -15.96
N LEU A 314 5.41 16.76 -16.65
CA LEU A 314 5.55 16.74 -18.10
C LEU A 314 4.14 16.65 -18.71
N ASP A 315 3.55 17.81 -19.03
CA ASP A 315 2.27 17.88 -19.76
C ASP A 315 2.55 17.73 -21.26
N HIS A 316 2.27 16.54 -21.81
CA HIS A 316 2.46 16.27 -23.24
C HIS A 316 1.19 16.64 -24.02
N ARG A 317 1.19 17.84 -24.63
CA ARG A 317 0.48 18.07 -25.89
C ARG A 317 1.44 18.69 -26.91
N PHE A 318 1.46 18.08 -28.09
CA PHE A 318 2.38 18.32 -29.20
C PHE A 318 2.66 19.81 -29.49
N GLY A 319 3.94 20.10 -29.76
CA GLY A 319 4.38 21.27 -30.51
C GLY A 319 4.71 22.50 -29.66
N HIS A 320 6.01 22.73 -29.49
CA HIS A 320 6.65 23.86 -28.80
C HIS A 320 6.74 23.78 -27.27
N PHE A 321 7.99 23.55 -26.85
CA PHE A 321 8.61 24.04 -25.63
C PHE A 321 7.92 25.29 -25.07
N ARG A 322 7.13 25.12 -24.02
CA ARG A 322 6.92 26.14 -23.00
C ARG A 322 7.07 25.49 -21.64
N GLN A 323 8.25 25.66 -21.05
CA GLN A 323 8.45 25.59 -19.60
C GLN A 323 7.42 26.51 -18.95
N ARG A 324 6.38 25.93 -18.36
CA ARG A 324 5.51 26.63 -17.42
C ARG A 324 5.76 26.04 -16.05
N PHE A 325 6.73 26.63 -15.36
CA PHE A 325 6.89 26.48 -13.92
C PHE A 325 5.66 27.09 -13.25
N GLN A 326 4.84 26.26 -12.62
CA GLN A 326 3.92 26.72 -11.60
C GLN A 326 4.36 26.10 -10.27
N LEU A 327 5.34 26.76 -9.65
CA LEU A 327 5.63 26.66 -8.23
C LEU A 327 4.40 27.19 -7.48
N THR A 328 3.48 26.30 -7.11
CA THR A 328 2.51 26.62 -6.05
C THR A 328 3.24 26.50 -4.71
N LEU A 329 4.08 27.49 -4.43
CA LEU A 329 4.53 27.80 -3.08
C LEU A 329 3.32 28.35 -2.34
N SER A 330 2.63 27.50 -1.57
CA SER A 330 1.77 27.99 -0.50
C SER A 330 2.67 28.63 0.56
N ARG A 331 2.94 29.93 0.37
CA ARG A 331 3.40 30.84 1.42
C ARG A 331 2.37 30.79 2.54
N TYR A 332 2.62 29.99 3.57
CA TYR A 332 2.33 30.27 4.98
C TYR A 332 2.97 29.13 5.77
N LEU A 333 4.08 29.43 6.46
CA LEU A 333 4.39 29.01 7.83
C LEU A 333 5.84 29.41 8.15
N THR A 334 5.96 30.22 9.20
CA THR A 334 7.18 30.83 9.74
C THR A 334 8.18 29.80 10.32
N PRO A 335 9.48 30.17 10.41
CA PRO A 335 10.56 29.26 10.79
C PRO A 335 10.57 29.03 12.30
N GLN A 336 9.86 28.03 12.82
CA GLN A 336 10.03 27.61 14.22
C GLN A 336 9.63 26.17 14.57
N LYS A 337 9.42 25.27 13.59
CA LYS A 337 9.21 23.84 13.86
C LYS A 337 9.98 22.95 12.88
N LEU A 338 11.30 23.07 12.92
CA LEU A 338 12.22 22.07 12.39
C LEU A 338 12.86 21.36 13.59
N PHE A 339 12.12 20.44 14.19
CA PHE A 339 12.68 19.46 15.12
C PHE A 339 11.84 18.17 15.08
N LEU A 340 12.53 17.06 14.83
CA LEU A 340 12.11 15.64 14.88
C LEU A 340 11.31 15.09 13.69
N CYS A 341 12.05 14.68 12.66
CA CYS A 341 11.66 13.55 11.80
C CYS A 341 12.72 12.42 11.94
N THR A 342 12.60 11.62 13.01
CA THR A 342 13.22 10.29 13.10
C THR A 342 12.16 9.28 13.53
N LYS A 343 11.37 8.84 12.55
CA LYS A 343 10.82 7.47 12.43
C LYS A 343 9.93 7.39 11.20
N PHE A 344 10.41 6.66 10.20
CA PHE A 344 9.63 6.13 9.08
C PHE A 344 8.26 5.63 9.56
N ASN A 345 7.16 6.25 9.09
CA ASN A 345 5.78 5.68 8.94
C ASN A 345 4.64 6.70 8.78
N VAL A 346 4.87 8.00 8.54
CA VAL A 346 3.75 8.99 8.57
C VAL A 346 3.36 9.58 7.20
N LEU A 347 4.16 9.43 6.15
CA LEU A 347 3.85 10.05 4.84
C LEU A 347 2.81 9.30 3.98
N GLU A 348 2.23 8.20 4.46
CA GLU A 348 1.27 7.42 3.65
C GLU A 348 -0.21 7.82 3.84
N LYS A 349 -0.51 8.89 4.59
CA LYS A 349 -1.91 9.27 4.92
C LYS A 349 -2.39 10.65 4.50
N GLU A 350 -1.57 11.49 3.87
CA GLU A 350 -2.02 12.85 3.49
C GLU A 350 -2.17 13.10 1.98
N PHE A 351 -1.98 12.09 1.11
CA PHE A 351 -2.20 12.25 -0.34
C PHE A 351 -3.53 11.71 -0.89
N ILE A 352 -4.45 11.26 -0.02
CA ILE A 352 -5.82 10.85 -0.42
C ILE A 352 -6.84 11.71 0.34
N SER A 353 -6.81 13.01 0.09
CA SER A 353 -7.94 13.92 0.30
C SER A 353 -7.59 15.29 -0.24
N HIS A 354 -7.48 15.41 -1.57
CA HIS A 354 -7.87 16.59 -2.34
C HIS A 354 -8.07 16.20 -3.79
#